data_AF-A0ABD5PXY7-F1
#
_entry.id   AF-A0ABD5PXY7-F1
#
_cell.length_a   1.000
_cell.length_b   1.000
_cell.length_c   1.000
_cell.angle_alpha   90.00
_cell.angle_beta   90.00
_cell.angle_gamma   90.00
#
_symmetry.space_group_name_H-M   'P 1'
#
loop_
_entity.id
_entity.type
_entity.pdbx_description
1 polymer ?
#
loop_
_entity_poly.entity_id
_entity_poly.type
_entity_poly.pdbx_seq_one_letter_code
_entity_poly.pdbx_strand_id
1 'polypeptide(L)'
;MTDRDTASFRMTRNEARVVIAALSDEEMTASGDRGMRIQNVQDHLAAEFDFDEHRGVEKGEMAAGDDTGWLDNDAIFGGNDPDDTERVELSRAEATAVTDALAAFELDEGHENAGTAENVRERIEDAFEGR
;
A
#
# COMPACT_ATOMS: atom_id res chain seq x y z
N MET A 1 2.13 -4.80 29.46
CA MET A 1 1.67 -3.92 28.38
C MET A 1 2.49 -4.31 27.18
N THR A 2 1.89 -4.97 26.19
CA THR A 2 2.55 -5.20 24.91
C THR A 2 2.32 -3.93 24.13
N ASP A 3 3.29 -3.02 24.16
CA ASP A 3 3.36 -1.92 23.20
C ASP A 3 3.28 -2.56 21.82
N ARG A 4 2.09 -2.52 21.21
CA ARG A 4 2.00 -2.63 19.77
C ARG A 4 2.64 -1.34 19.29
N ASP A 5 3.91 -1.40 18.89
CA ASP A 5 4.61 -0.33 18.20
C ASP A 5 3.87 -0.09 16.88
N THR A 6 2.77 0.66 16.96
CA THR A 6 2.03 1.19 15.82
C THR A 6 2.34 2.67 15.70
N ALA A 7 2.49 3.12 14.46
CA ALA A 7 2.65 4.53 14.13
C ALA A 7 1.53 4.93 13.19
N SER A 8 1.06 6.17 13.35
CA SER A 8 0.06 6.76 12.48
C SER A 8 0.67 7.90 11.70
N PHE A 9 0.37 7.94 10.40
CA PHE A 9 0.81 8.99 9.49
C PHE A 9 -0.32 9.34 8.54
N ARG A 10 -0.18 10.47 7.85
CA ARG A 10 -1.15 10.90 6.84
C ARG A 10 -0.66 10.49 5.46
N MET A 11 -1.59 9.97 4.69
CA MET A 11 -1.35 9.54 3.33
C MET A 11 -2.49 9.99 2.44
N THR A 12 -2.17 10.44 1.24
CA THR A 12 -3.15 10.76 0.21
C THR A 12 -3.64 9.49 -0.48
N ARG A 13 -4.81 9.57 -1.12
CA ARG A 13 -5.33 8.47 -1.92
C ARG A 13 -4.37 8.03 -3.03
N ASN A 14 -3.62 8.96 -3.63
CA ASN A 14 -2.61 8.65 -4.64
C ASN A 14 -1.41 7.90 -4.05
N GLU A 15 -0.91 8.35 -2.90
CA GLU A 15 0.16 7.66 -2.18
C GLU A 15 -0.28 6.25 -1.76
N ALA A 16 -1.52 6.07 -1.30
CA ALA A 16 -2.07 4.76 -0.98
C ALA A 16 -2.06 3.82 -2.20
N ARG A 17 -2.39 4.33 -3.39
CA ARG A 17 -2.31 3.56 -4.64
C ARG A 17 -0.89 3.15 -4.97
N VAL A 18 0.09 4.03 -4.80
CA VAL A 18 1.51 3.72 -5.02
C VAL A 18 1.99 2.67 -4.02
N VAL A 19 1.56 2.74 -2.75
CA VAL A 19 1.87 1.72 -1.76
C VAL A 19 1.28 0.36 -2.16
N ILE A 20 0.01 0.33 -2.58
CA ILE A 20 -0.61 -0.91 -3.06
C ILE A 20 0.18 -1.41 -4.29
N ALA A 21 0.56 -0.54 -5.24
CA ALA A 21 1.38 -0.83 -6.45
C ALA A 21 2.63 -1.62 -6.10
N ALA A 22 3.42 -1.05 -5.20
CA ALA A 22 4.64 -1.67 -4.72
C ALA A 22 4.37 -3.01 -3.99
N LEU A 23 3.34 -3.05 -3.14
CA LEU A 23 2.97 -4.24 -2.39
C LEU A 23 2.52 -5.40 -3.29
N SER A 24 1.79 -5.14 -4.36
CA SER A 24 1.34 -6.17 -5.30
C SER A 24 2.48 -6.74 -6.14
N ASP A 25 3.45 -5.92 -6.55
CA ASP A 25 4.67 -6.42 -7.21
C ASP A 25 5.46 -7.34 -6.26
N GLU A 26 5.59 -6.93 -5.00
CA GLU A 26 6.23 -7.75 -3.98
C GLU A 26 5.43 -9.03 -3.69
N GLU A 27 4.09 -8.98 -3.66
CA GLU A 27 3.20 -10.12 -3.41
C GLU A 27 3.46 -11.28 -4.37
N MET A 28 3.78 -10.99 -5.65
CA MET A 28 4.12 -12.01 -6.64
C MET A 28 5.34 -12.85 -6.25
N THR A 29 6.22 -12.29 -5.42
CA THR A 29 7.46 -12.95 -4.97
C THR A 29 7.44 -13.34 -3.49
N ALA A 30 6.58 -12.71 -2.69
CA ALA A 30 6.44 -12.97 -1.27
C ALA A 30 5.64 -14.26 -1.00
N SER A 31 5.92 -14.90 0.14
CA SER A 31 5.24 -16.13 0.55
C SER A 31 5.18 -16.26 2.07
N GLY A 32 4.26 -17.09 2.56
CA GLY A 32 4.10 -17.36 4.00
C GLY A 32 3.63 -16.14 4.79
N ASP A 33 4.23 -15.91 5.96
CA ASP A 33 3.85 -14.80 6.85
C ASP A 33 4.05 -13.42 6.23
N ARG A 34 4.96 -13.29 5.25
CA ARG A 34 5.20 -12.01 4.56
C ARG A 34 4.06 -11.69 3.60
N GLY A 35 3.62 -12.65 2.79
CA GLY A 35 2.46 -12.49 1.91
C GLY A 35 1.18 -12.15 2.68
N MET A 36 0.92 -12.82 3.81
CA MET A 36 -0.24 -12.48 4.66
C MET A 36 -0.18 -11.05 5.21
N ARG A 37 1.00 -10.52 5.53
CA ARG A 37 1.14 -9.12 5.98
C ARG A 37 0.89 -8.13 4.85
N ILE A 38 1.42 -8.41 3.66
CA ILE A 38 1.21 -7.59 2.47
C ILE A 38 -0.30 -7.46 2.19
N GLN A 39 -1.01 -8.58 2.17
CA GLN A 39 -2.47 -8.63 1.99
C GLN A 39 -3.22 -7.85 3.07
N ASN A 40 -2.85 -8.00 4.35
CA ASN A 40 -3.49 -7.24 5.43
C ASN A 40 -3.32 -5.73 5.26
N VAL A 41 -2.15 -5.26 4.79
CA VAL A 41 -1.91 -3.84 4.54
C VAL A 41 -2.72 -3.35 3.34
N GLN A 42 -2.75 -4.11 2.25
CA GLN A 42 -3.57 -3.77 1.07
C GLN A 42 -5.05 -3.67 1.45
N ASP A 43 -5.58 -4.64 2.19
CA ASP A 43 -6.96 -4.62 2.69
C ASP A 43 -7.23 -3.43 3.63
N HIS A 44 -6.28 -3.11 4.51
CA HIS A 44 -6.40 -1.96 5.41
C HIS A 44 -6.46 -0.64 4.63
N LEU A 45 -5.55 -0.44 3.67
CA LEU A 45 -5.53 0.75 2.82
C LEU A 45 -6.78 0.84 1.93
N ALA A 46 -7.26 -0.30 1.41
CA ALA A 46 -8.48 -0.34 0.62
C ALA A 46 -9.72 0.08 1.42
N ALA A 47 -9.79 -0.34 2.68
CA ALA A 47 -10.86 0.05 3.58
C ALA A 47 -10.81 1.54 3.97
N GLU A 48 -9.62 2.07 4.27
CA GLU A 48 -9.45 3.47 4.70
C GLU A 48 -9.75 4.47 3.58
N PHE A 49 -9.33 4.19 2.36
CA PHE A 49 -9.50 5.10 1.21
C PHE A 49 -10.77 4.82 0.38
N ASP A 50 -11.67 3.99 0.90
CA ASP A 50 -12.91 3.55 0.26
C ASP A 50 -12.67 3.22 -1.22
N PHE A 51 -11.65 2.39 -1.49
CA PHE A 51 -11.47 1.82 -2.82
C PHE A 51 -12.63 0.82 -3.00
N ASP A 52 -13.81 1.34 -3.39
CA ASP A 52 -15.11 0.63 -3.47
C ASP A 52 -15.06 -0.58 -4.45
N GLU A 53 -14.00 -0.69 -5.26
CA GLU A 53 -13.68 -1.85 -6.10
C GLU A 53 -13.29 -3.10 -5.29
N HIS A 54 -12.94 -2.97 -4.00
CA HIS A 54 -12.70 -4.07 -3.07
C HIS A 54 -13.94 -4.47 -2.23
N ARG A 55 -15.01 -3.66 -2.22
CA ARG A 55 -16.24 -3.93 -1.43
C ARG A 55 -17.17 -4.96 -2.09
N GLY A 56 -16.79 -5.48 -3.26
CA GLY A 56 -17.58 -6.41 -4.07
C GLY A 56 -17.32 -7.90 -3.81
N VAL A 57 -16.41 -8.28 -2.92
CA VAL A 57 -16.23 -9.70 -2.56
C VAL A 57 -16.91 -9.99 -1.23
N GLU A 58 -18.24 -10.05 -1.29
CA GLU A 58 -18.95 -11.02 -0.47
C GLU A 58 -18.27 -12.38 -0.66
N LYS A 59 -17.97 -13.00 0.46
CA LYS A 59 -17.34 -14.30 0.64
C LYS A 59 -18.11 -15.39 -0.14
N GLY A 60 -17.95 -15.46 -1.47
CA GLY A 60 -18.86 -16.22 -2.33
C GLY A 60 -18.52 -16.37 -3.81
N GLU A 61 -17.69 -15.50 -4.41
CA GLU A 61 -17.23 -15.69 -5.79
C GLU A 61 -15.70 -15.76 -5.84
N MET A 62 -15.19 -16.96 -6.05
CA MET A 62 -13.82 -17.14 -6.52
C MET A 62 -13.74 -16.49 -7.90
N ALA A 63 -13.17 -15.29 -7.98
CA ALA A 63 -12.76 -14.68 -9.24
C ALA A 63 -11.58 -15.50 -9.81
N ALA A 64 -11.90 -16.63 -10.41
CA ALA A 64 -11.04 -17.28 -11.37
C ALA A 64 -11.18 -16.50 -12.68
N GLY A 65 -10.38 -15.45 -12.86
CA GLY A 65 -10.41 -14.69 -14.11
C GLY A 65 -9.75 -13.33 -14.03
N ASP A 66 -8.45 -13.33 -14.30
CA ASP A 66 -7.67 -12.16 -14.74
C ASP A 66 -7.37 -11.13 -13.64
N ASP A 67 -6.33 -11.40 -12.84
CA ASP A 67 -5.67 -10.50 -11.85
C ASP A 67 -5.01 -9.25 -12.50
N THR A 68 -5.50 -8.81 -13.67
CA THR A 68 -4.94 -7.74 -14.48
C THR A 68 -5.71 -6.42 -14.31
N GLY A 69 -6.84 -6.42 -13.60
CA GLY A 69 -7.76 -5.27 -13.51
C GLY A 69 -7.19 -4.00 -12.86
N TRP A 70 -6.11 -4.11 -12.10
CA TRP A 70 -5.47 -2.97 -11.44
C TRP A 70 -4.07 -2.63 -12.00
N LEU A 71 -3.47 -3.51 -12.82
CA LEU A 71 -2.14 -3.33 -13.39
C LEU A 71 -2.12 -2.59 -14.75
N ASP A 72 -3.29 -2.30 -15.35
CA ASP A 72 -3.36 -1.47 -16.56
C ASP A 72 -3.18 0.03 -16.22
N ASN A 73 -1.89 0.38 -16.29
CA ASN A 73 -1.12 1.43 -15.62
C ASN A 73 -1.48 2.91 -15.89
N ASP A 74 -2.44 3.26 -16.75
CA ASP A 74 -2.57 4.66 -17.22
C ASP A 74 -3.80 5.42 -16.68
N ALA A 75 -4.84 4.71 -16.23
CA ALA A 75 -6.10 5.33 -15.79
C ALA A 75 -6.16 5.61 -14.27
N ILE A 76 -5.28 4.99 -13.48
CA ILE A 76 -5.32 5.00 -12.01
C ILE A 76 -4.76 6.30 -11.41
N PHE A 77 -3.86 7.00 -12.11
CA PHE A 77 -3.22 8.23 -11.61
C PHE A 77 -3.95 9.52 -12.03
N GLY A 78 -5.07 9.42 -12.77
CA GLY A 78 -5.70 10.55 -13.45
C GLY A 78 -6.47 11.56 -12.59
N GLY A 79 -6.60 11.34 -11.27
CA GLY A 79 -7.33 12.23 -10.36
C GLY A 79 -6.58 12.44 -9.06
N ASN A 80 -5.66 13.40 -9.05
CA ASN A 80 -4.95 13.82 -7.85
C ASN A 80 -5.75 14.91 -7.14
N ASP A 81 -6.66 14.53 -6.25
CA ASP A 81 -7.28 15.48 -5.33
C ASP A 81 -6.43 15.54 -4.04
N PRO A 82 -5.69 16.64 -3.79
CA PRO A 82 -4.87 16.77 -2.59
C PRO A 82 -5.70 16.82 -1.29
N ASP A 83 -7.02 17.00 -1.39
CA ASP A 83 -7.92 17.00 -0.23
C ASP A 83 -8.31 15.58 0.24
N ASP A 84 -8.06 14.52 -0.55
CA ASP A 84 -8.31 13.12 -0.19
C ASP A 84 -7.15 12.53 0.63
N THR A 85 -6.91 13.11 1.82
CA THR A 85 -5.87 12.67 2.78
C THR A 85 -6.49 11.98 3.99
N GLU A 86 -6.16 10.71 4.19
CA GLU A 86 -6.60 9.93 5.35
C GLU A 86 -5.44 9.62 6.31
N ARG A 87 -5.78 9.29 7.56
CA ARG A 87 -4.80 8.86 8.57
C ARG A 87 -4.75 7.35 8.59
N VAL A 88 -3.60 6.77 8.26
CA VAL A 88 -3.36 5.33 8.29
C VAL A 88 -2.55 4.98 9.54
N GLU A 89 -2.86 3.84 10.15
CA GLU A 89 -2.07 3.27 11.25
C GLU A 89 -1.45 1.94 10.81
N LEU A 90 -0.12 1.85 10.88
CA LEU A 90 0.61 0.61 10.59
C LEU A 90 1.37 0.13 11.82
N SER A 91 1.46 -1.19 12.00
CA SER A 91 2.41 -1.79 12.92
C SER A 91 3.83 -1.74 12.36
N ARG A 92 4.85 -1.83 13.22
CA ARG A 92 6.26 -1.88 12.77
C ARG A 92 6.50 -2.99 11.73
N ALA A 93 5.88 -4.16 11.88
CA ALA A 93 6.06 -5.26 10.95
C ALA A 93 5.41 -5.00 9.57
N GLU A 94 4.27 -4.31 9.54
CA GLU A 94 3.60 -3.88 8.31
C GLU A 94 4.38 -2.75 7.65
N ALA A 95 4.84 -1.78 8.44
CA ALA A 95 5.69 -0.69 7.97
C ALA A 95 6.99 -1.20 7.34
N THR A 96 7.65 -2.22 7.91
CA THR A 96 8.82 -2.85 7.28
C THR A 96 8.48 -3.48 5.93
N ALA A 97 7.33 -4.17 5.81
CA ALA A 97 6.92 -4.74 4.54
C ALA A 97 6.63 -3.66 3.48
N VAL A 98 5.96 -2.57 3.88
CA VAL A 98 5.69 -1.44 2.99
C VAL A 98 6.97 -0.74 2.55
N THR A 99 7.88 -0.45 3.47
CA THR A 99 9.14 0.25 3.17
C THR A 99 10.06 -0.59 2.28
N ASP A 100 10.13 -1.91 2.49
CA ASP A 100 10.84 -2.84 1.60
C ASP A 100 10.24 -2.82 0.18
N ALA A 101 8.91 -2.89 0.06
CA ALA A 101 8.22 -2.88 -1.22
C ALA A 101 8.42 -1.56 -1.97
N LEU A 102 8.28 -0.43 -1.27
CA LEU A 102 8.50 0.90 -1.82
C LEU A 102 9.95 1.07 -2.30
N ALA A 103 10.93 0.57 -1.54
CA ALA A 103 12.33 0.60 -1.96
C ALA A 103 12.58 -0.25 -3.22
N ALA A 104 11.90 -1.38 -3.39
CA ALA A 104 11.97 -2.16 -4.63
C ALA A 104 11.31 -1.41 -5.81
N PHE A 105 10.17 -0.76 -5.57
CA PHE A 105 9.46 0.04 -6.55
C PHE A 105 10.26 1.27 -7.01
N GLU A 106 11.00 1.92 -6.10
CA GLU A 106 11.94 3.02 -6.39
C GLU A 106 13.08 2.61 -7.35
N LEU A 107 13.49 1.34 -7.33
CA LEU A 107 14.59 0.85 -8.17
C LEU A 107 14.18 0.58 -9.62
N ASP A 108 12.88 0.53 -9.91
CA ASP A 108 12.38 0.37 -11.27
C ASP A 108 12.22 1.75 -11.93
N GLU A 109 13.22 2.12 -12.75
CA GLU A 109 13.30 3.40 -13.49
C GLU A 109 12.09 3.66 -14.42
N GLY A 110 11.23 2.65 -14.66
CA GLY A 110 10.00 2.80 -15.44
C GLY A 110 8.83 3.45 -14.69
N HIS A 111 8.89 3.57 -13.37
CA HIS A 111 7.77 4.11 -12.58
C HIS A 111 7.91 5.62 -12.36
N GLU A 112 7.05 6.40 -13.03
CA GLU A 112 6.97 7.87 -12.87
C GLU A 112 6.65 8.34 -11.43
N ASN A 113 6.26 7.40 -10.56
CA ASN A 113 5.90 7.62 -9.16
C ASN A 113 7.01 7.27 -8.14
N ALA A 114 8.25 6.99 -8.57
CA ALA A 114 9.35 6.68 -7.66
C ALA A 114 9.58 7.76 -6.58
N GLY A 115 9.44 9.04 -6.94
CA GLY A 115 9.52 10.13 -5.96
C GLY A 115 8.37 10.16 -4.95
N THR A 116 7.18 9.67 -5.32
CA THR A 116 6.06 9.51 -4.38
C THR A 116 6.33 8.36 -3.41
N ALA A 117 6.88 7.24 -3.91
CA ALA A 117 7.27 6.10 -3.09
C ALA A 117 8.32 6.47 -2.04
N GLU A 118 9.37 7.19 -2.44
CA GLU A 118 10.41 7.70 -1.54
C GLU A 118 9.82 8.60 -0.45
N ASN A 119 8.98 9.57 -0.82
CA ASN A 119 8.34 10.48 0.13
C ASN A 119 7.43 9.76 1.14
N VAL A 120 6.81 8.64 0.76
CA VAL A 120 5.99 7.84 1.68
C VAL A 120 6.88 6.99 2.58
N ARG A 121 7.93 6.36 2.03
CA ARG A 121 8.89 5.56 2.77
C ARG A 121 9.57 6.36 3.88
N GLU A 122 10.11 7.54 3.55
CA GLU A 122 10.74 8.43 4.54
C GLU A 122 9.77 8.82 5.66
N ARG A 123 8.50 9.09 5.31
CA ARG A 123 7.47 9.49 6.28
C ARG A 123 7.08 8.35 7.23
N ILE A 124 7.10 7.12 6.75
CA ILE A 124 6.89 5.92 7.56
C ILE A 124 8.08 5.76 8.50
N GLU A 125 9.31 5.82 7.98
CA GLU A 125 10.55 5.72 8.77
C GLU A 125 10.58 6.78 9.89
N ASP A 126 10.34 8.04 9.55
CA ASP A 126 10.25 9.17 10.50
C ASP A 126 9.22 8.93 11.61
N ALA A 127 8.06 8.35 11.27
CA ALA A 127 7.00 8.08 12.24
C ALA A 127 7.39 7.01 13.29
N PHE A 128 8.36 6.14 12.96
CA PHE A 128 8.90 5.13 13.88
C PHE A 128 10.22 5.53 14.55
N GLU A 129 11.03 6.40 13.92
CA GLU A 129 12.27 6.93 14.51
C GLU A 129 12.03 8.07 15.51
N GLY A 130 10.96 8.85 15.32
CA GLY A 130 10.59 9.97 16.20
C GLY A 130 9.98 9.60 17.56
N ARG A 131 10.04 8.32 17.99
CA ARG A 131 9.37 7.79 19.19
C ARG A 131 10.32 7.43 20.33
#